data_AF-A0A3D5NSC0-F1
#
_entry.id   AF-A0A3D5NSC0-F1
#
_cell.length_a   1.000
_cell.length_b   1.000
_cell.length_c   1.000
_cell.angle_alpha   90.00
_cell.angle_beta   90.00
_cell.angle_gamma   90.00
#
_symmetry.space_group_name_H-M   'P 1'
#
loop_
_entity.id
_entity.type
_entity.pdbx_description
1 polymer ?
#
loop_
_entity_poly.entity_id
_entity_poly.type
_entity_poly.pdbx_seq_one_letter_code
_entity_poly.pdbx_strand_id
1 'polypeptide(L)'
;AEVCDRVNANYTVHTFDAAISPRDNIYSKYEAGLNGIDLTIMHPKTLSDETMVTNILVLDEAEILDGYEKTIMDAFSDKYRIIRTMPMYLEIMKKDVSKFSGIMAVA
;
A
#
# COMPACT_ATOMS: atom_id res chain seq x y z
N ALA A 1 -4.25 7.80 4.32
CA ALA A 1 -3.19 8.79 4.54
C ALA A 1 -3.06 9.14 6.02
N GLU A 2 -4.03 9.80 6.66
CA GLU A 2 -3.86 10.37 8.02
C GLU A 2 -3.34 9.40 9.10
N VAL A 3 -3.83 8.17 9.14
CA VAL A 3 -3.35 7.16 10.10
C VAL A 3 -1.88 6.81 9.85
N CYS A 4 -1.50 6.58 8.59
CA CYS A 4 -0.12 6.30 8.20
C CYS A 4 0.78 7.49 8.52
N ASP A 5 0.33 8.70 8.22
CA ASP A 5 1.06 9.94 8.50
C ASP A 5 1.30 10.09 10.02
N ARG A 6 0.28 9.80 10.85
CA ARG A 6 0.35 9.87 12.32
C ARG A 6 1.40 8.94 12.92
N VAL A 7 1.55 7.73 12.36
CA VAL A 7 2.56 6.75 12.81
C VAL A 7 3.87 6.87 12.04
N ASN A 8 3.99 7.88 11.17
CA ASN A 8 5.13 8.10 10.30
C ASN A 8 5.47 6.91 9.38
N ALA A 9 4.48 6.10 9.00
CA ALA A 9 4.66 4.96 8.11
C ALA A 9 4.89 5.42 6.65
N ASN A 10 5.77 4.73 5.94
CA ASN A 10 5.87 4.85 4.49
C ASN A 10 4.84 3.94 3.80
N TYR A 11 4.22 4.45 2.73
CA TYR A 11 3.24 3.69 1.96
C TYR A 11 3.26 4.10 0.49
N THR A 12 3.15 3.12 -0.40
CA THR A 12 2.99 3.31 -1.84
C THR A 12 1.53 3.08 -2.22
N VAL A 13 0.95 4.04 -2.93
CA VAL A 13 -0.35 3.90 -3.60
C VAL A 13 -0.10 3.52 -5.05
N HIS A 14 -0.66 2.38 -5.46
CA HIS A 14 -0.63 1.92 -6.84
C HIS A 14 -1.90 2.32 -7.56
N THR A 15 -1.71 2.81 -8.78
CA THR A 15 -2.76 2.99 -9.78
C THR A 15 -2.45 2.06 -10.95
N PHE A 16 -3.20 2.15 -12.04
CA PHE A 16 -2.86 1.41 -13.26
C PHE A 16 -1.58 1.94 -13.93
N ASP A 17 -1.27 3.22 -13.77
CA ASP A 17 -0.25 3.90 -14.56
C ASP A 17 0.95 4.38 -13.73
N ALA A 18 0.85 4.38 -12.40
CA ALA A 18 1.86 4.94 -11.52
C ALA A 18 1.88 4.32 -10.13
N ALA A 19 3.06 4.38 -9.50
CA ALA A 19 3.29 4.14 -8.08
C ALA A 19 3.63 5.48 -7.41
N ILE A 20 2.98 5.80 -6.28
CA ILE A 20 3.13 7.09 -5.62
C ILE A 20 3.44 6.88 -4.14
N SER A 21 4.54 7.47 -3.66
CA SER A 21 4.96 7.39 -2.26
C SER A 21 5.21 8.78 -1.67
N PRO A 22 4.86 9.05 -0.40
CA PRO A 22 5.08 10.36 0.20
C PRO A 22 6.56 10.71 0.41
N ARG A 23 7.46 9.72 0.36
CA ARG A 23 8.89 9.91 0.60
C ARG A 23 9.72 8.87 -0.14
N ASP A 24 11.00 9.15 -0.28
CA ASP A 24 11.97 8.18 -0.80
C ASP A 24 12.09 6.99 0.16
N ASN A 25 11.88 5.78 -0.36
CA ASN A 25 11.97 4.54 0.39
C ASN A 25 12.50 3.43 -0.54
N ILE A 26 13.47 2.66 -0.05
CA ILE A 26 14.16 1.64 -0.83
C ILE A 26 13.22 0.50 -1.27
N TYR A 27 12.25 0.13 -0.43
CA TYR A 27 11.28 -0.92 -0.71
C TYR A 27 10.24 -0.46 -1.72
N SER A 28 9.77 0.80 -1.61
CA SER A 28 8.91 1.41 -2.64
C SER A 28 9.60 1.45 -4.01
N LYS A 29 10.89 1.81 -4.06
CA LYS A 29 11.67 1.83 -5.31
C LYS A 29 11.85 0.43 -5.89
N TYR A 30 12.18 -0.53 -5.03
CA TYR A 30 12.39 -1.91 -5.44
C TYR A 30 11.11 -2.53 -5.98
N GLU A 31 9.98 -2.36 -5.28
CA GLU A 31 8.67 -2.83 -5.71
C GLU A 31 8.25 -2.22 -7.05
N ALA A 32 8.39 -0.90 -7.21
CA ALA A 32 8.03 -0.22 -8.45
C ALA A 32 8.91 -0.69 -9.62
N GLY A 33 10.22 -0.83 -9.38
CA GLY A 33 11.17 -1.35 -10.37
C GLY A 33 10.91 -2.80 -10.77
N LEU A 34 10.51 -3.67 -9.83
CA LEU A 34 10.12 -5.05 -10.14
C LEU A 34 8.90 -5.12 -11.06
N ASN A 35 7.96 -4.21 -10.89
CA ASN A 35 6.73 -4.14 -11.68
C ASN A 35 6.88 -3.29 -12.96
N GLY A 36 8.04 -2.65 -13.18
CA GLY A 36 8.27 -1.77 -14.33
C GLY A 36 7.40 -0.51 -14.31
N ILE A 37 7.05 -0.02 -13.12
CA ILE A 37 6.22 1.17 -12.92
C ILE A 37 7.09 2.31 -12.39
N ASP A 38 6.87 3.52 -12.87
CA ASP A 38 7.57 4.70 -12.34
C ASP A 38 7.07 5.07 -10.93
N LEU A 39 8.02 5.22 -10.01
CA LEU A 39 7.74 5.71 -8.66
C LEU A 39 7.83 7.24 -8.62
N THR A 40 6.70 7.89 -8.35
CA THR A 40 6.62 9.33 -8.11
C THR A 40 6.66 9.63 -6.62
N ILE A 41 7.59 10.48 -6.19
CA ILE A 41 7.65 10.96 -4.81
C ILE A 41 6.72 12.16 -4.67
N MET A 42 5.54 11.91 -4.13
CA MET A 42 4.47 12.89 -3.94
C MET A 42 3.55 12.39 -2.82
N HIS A 43 3.07 13.29 -1.96
CA HIS A 43 2.15 12.89 -0.90
C HIS A 43 0.82 12.40 -1.51
N PRO A 44 0.35 11.18 -1.23
CA PRO A 44 -0.86 10.64 -1.87
C PRO A 44 -2.17 11.41 -1.60
N LYS A 45 -2.18 12.40 -0.69
CA LYS A 45 -3.32 13.30 -0.46
C LYS A 45 -3.59 14.25 -1.62
N THR A 46 -2.63 14.38 -2.56
CA THR A 46 -2.80 15.20 -3.77
C THR A 46 -3.51 14.46 -4.89
N LEU A 47 -3.76 13.15 -4.75
CA LEU A 47 -4.53 12.37 -5.70
C LEU A 47 -5.99 12.81 -5.71
N SER A 48 -6.61 12.77 -6.89
CA SER A 48 -8.05 13.01 -7.03
C SER A 48 -8.83 11.87 -6.37
N ASP A 49 -10.01 12.17 -5.82
CA ASP A 49 -10.93 11.15 -5.32
C ASP A 49 -11.42 10.20 -6.45
N GLU A 50 -11.29 10.62 -7.71
CA GLU A 50 -11.61 9.81 -8.90
C GLU A 50 -10.46 8.87 -9.31
N THR A 51 -9.28 9.00 -8.70
CA THR A 51 -8.13 8.16 -9.02
C THR A 51 -8.42 6.70 -8.65
N MET A 52 -8.36 5.80 -9.65
CA MET A 52 -8.53 4.38 -9.43
C MET A 52 -7.29 3.78 -8.78
N VAL A 53 -7.38 3.56 -7.46
CA VAL A 53 -6.36 2.85 -6.68
C VAL A 53 -6.52 1.35 -6.86
N THR A 54 -5.46 0.68 -7.31
CA THR A 54 -5.41 -0.76 -7.53
C THR A 54 -4.89 -1.51 -6.30
N ASN A 55 -3.88 -0.97 -5.63
CA ASN A 55 -3.28 -1.55 -4.44
C ASN A 55 -2.66 -0.48 -3.53
N ILE A 56 -2.53 -0.78 -2.24
CA ILE A 56 -1.77 0.04 -1.29
C ILE A 56 -0.84 -0.87 -0.51
N LEU A 57 0.45 -0.53 -0.50
CA LEU A 57 1.49 -1.24 0.24
C LEU A 57 2.09 -0.29 1.28
N VAL A 58 2.07 -0.68 2.55
CA VAL A 58 2.85 -0.04 3.60
C VAL A 58 4.19 -0.77 3.67
N LEU A 59 5.29 -0.03 3.48
CA LEU A 59 6.60 -0.56 3.12
C LEU A 59 7.70 0.10 3.97
N ASP A 60 8.29 -0.64 4.88
CA ASP A 60 9.38 -0.19 5.74
C ASP A 60 10.17 -1.40 6.26
N GLU A 61 11.34 -1.14 6.87
CA GLU A 61 12.10 -2.17 7.58
C GLU A 61 11.20 -2.95 8.55
N ALA A 62 11.48 -4.25 8.72
CA ALA A 62 10.59 -5.13 9.48
C ALA A 62 10.36 -4.62 10.92
N GLU A 63 11.42 -4.15 11.59
CA GLU A 63 11.37 -3.63 12.95
C GLU A 63 10.58 -2.31 13.04
N ILE A 64 10.61 -1.50 11.98
CA ILE A 64 9.83 -0.26 11.89
C ILE A 64 8.35 -0.60 11.72
N LEU A 65 8.05 -1.52 10.80
CA LEU A 65 6.69 -1.99 10.51
C LEU A 65 6.05 -2.62 11.76
N ASP A 66 6.79 -3.44 12.51
CA ASP A 66 6.36 -4.04 13.78
C ASP A 66 5.89 -2.98 14.79
N GLY A 67 6.52 -1.80 14.79
CA GLY A 67 6.21 -0.70 15.72
C GLY A 67 4.82 -0.08 15.53
N TYR A 68 4.23 -0.19 14.33
CA TYR A 68 2.92 0.43 14.06
C TYR A 68 1.92 -0.45 13.31
N GLU A 69 2.29 -1.67 12.89
CA GLU A 69 1.39 -2.59 12.17
C GLU A 69 0.05 -2.74 12.89
N LYS A 70 0.07 -2.98 14.20
CA LYS A 70 -1.15 -3.10 14.99
C LYS A 70 -2.04 -1.86 14.90
N THR A 71 -1.45 -0.66 14.91
CA THR A 71 -2.20 0.61 14.80
C THR A 71 -2.86 0.74 13.42
N ILE A 72 -2.19 0.30 12.37
CA ILE A 72 -2.74 0.28 11.01
C ILE A 72 -3.87 -0.76 10.91
N MET A 73 -3.66 -1.96 11.46
CA MET A 73 -4.67 -3.01 11.52
C MET A 73 -5.93 -2.53 12.25
N ASP A 74 -5.80 -2.00 13.45
CA ASP A 74 -6.93 -1.52 14.25
C ASP A 74 -7.71 -0.41 13.51
N ALA A 75 -7.03 0.45 12.75
CA ALA A 75 -7.66 1.56 12.06
C ALA A 75 -8.43 1.18 10.78
N PHE A 76 -8.03 0.11 10.10
CA PHE A 76 -8.53 -0.20 8.75
C PHE A 76 -9.17 -1.58 8.60
N SER A 77 -8.98 -2.51 9.54
CA SER A 77 -9.47 -3.90 9.41
C SER A 77 -11.00 -4.04 9.33
N ASP A 78 -11.75 -3.01 9.76
CA ASP A 78 -13.21 -2.99 9.60
C ASP A 78 -13.64 -2.82 8.15
N LYS A 79 -12.88 -2.06 7.35
CA LYS A 79 -13.22 -1.70 5.97
C LYS A 79 -12.40 -2.44 4.93
N TYR A 80 -11.18 -2.81 5.29
CA TYR A 80 -10.19 -3.37 4.39
C TYR A 80 -9.66 -4.68 4.95
N ARG A 81 -9.17 -5.53 4.05
CA ARG A 81 -8.32 -6.66 4.39
C ARG A 81 -6.89 -6.17 4.43
N ILE A 82 -6.21 -6.45 5.53
CA ILE A 82 -4.80 -6.13 5.71
C ILE A 82 -4.04 -7.44 5.89
N ILE A 83 -2.96 -7.64 5.12
CA ILE A 83 -2.15 -8.85 5.17
C ILE A 83 -0.69 -8.46 5.16
N ARG A 84 0.10 -9.02 6.07
CA ARG A 84 1.55 -8.98 5.94
C ARG A 84 2.00 -10.07 4.97
N THR A 85 2.45 -9.67 3.79
CA THR A 85 2.85 -10.60 2.72
C THR A 85 4.34 -10.91 2.75
N MET A 86 5.15 -10.02 3.32
CA MET A 86 6.58 -10.20 3.60
C MET A 86 6.95 -9.42 4.87
N PRO A 87 8.13 -9.67 5.49
CA PRO A 87 8.55 -8.92 6.69
C PRO A 87 8.50 -7.40 6.51
N MET A 88 8.73 -6.88 5.31
CA MET A 88 8.72 -5.44 5.01
C MET A 88 7.48 -4.98 4.22
N TYR A 89 6.47 -5.84 4.00
CA TYR A 89 5.28 -5.55 3.18
C TYR A 89 4.00 -5.81 3.95
N LEU A 90 3.23 -4.75 4.18
CA LEU A 90 1.88 -4.82 4.70
C LEU A 90 0.90 -4.30 3.63
N GLU A 91 0.12 -5.21 3.06
CA GLU A 91 -0.79 -4.95 1.94
C GLU A 91 -2.20 -4.61 2.44
N ILE A 92 -2.83 -3.58 1.87
CA ILE A 92 -4.18 -3.13 2.20
C ILE A 92 -5.07 -3.22 0.96
N MET A 93 -6.11 -4.07 1.03
CA MET A 93 -7.02 -4.36 -0.08
C MET A 93 -8.49 -4.28 0.35
N LYS A 94 -9.43 -4.19 -0.61
CA LYS A 94 -10.86 -4.39 -0.31
C LYS A 94 -11.12 -5.81 0.19
N LYS A 95 -12.02 -5.97 1.17
CA LYS A 95 -12.27 -7.27 1.86
C LYS A 95 -12.60 -8.42 0.91
N ASP A 96 -13.43 -8.16 -0.09
CA ASP A 96 -13.92 -9.18 -1.02
C ASP A 96 -13.05 -9.31 -2.27
N VAL A 97 -11.90 -8.62 -2.31
CA VAL A 97 -10.97 -8.65 -3.44
C VAL A 97 -9.70 -9.40 -3.03
N SER A 98 -9.35 -10.37 -3.86
CA SER A 98 -8.11 -11.15 -3.79
C SER A 98 -7.67 -11.53 -5.20
N LYS A 99 -6.42 -11.97 -5.37
CA LYS A 99 -5.95 -12.52 -6.64
C LYS A 99 -6.82 -13.69 -7.11
N PHE A 100 -7.27 -14.54 -6.19
CA PHE A 100 -8.18 -15.65 -6.49
C PHE A 100 -9.55 -15.17 -7.00
N SER A 101 -10.19 -14.24 -6.29
CA SER A 101 -11.50 -13.72 -6.72
C SER A 101 -11.42 -12.98 -8.05
N GLY A 102 -10.27 -12.34 -8.36
CA GLY A 102 -10.00 -11.74 -9.65
C GLY A 102 -9.96 -12.76 -10.80
N ILE A 103 -9.26 -13.89 -10.62
CA ILE A 103 -9.23 -14.98 -11.59
C ILE A 103 -10.63 -15.54 -11.83
N MET A 104 -11.38 -15.79 -10.74
CA MET A 104 -12.74 -16.34 -10.85
C MET A 104 -13.73 -15.40 -11.53
N ALA A 105 -13.48 -14.09 -11.53
CA ALA A 105 -14.35 -13.12 -12.19
C ALA A 105 -14.15 -13.06 -13.72
N VAL A 106 -13.03 -13.58 -14.23
CA VAL A 106 -12.70 -13.58 -15.67
C VAL A 106 -12.66 -15.00 -16.28
N ALA A 107 -12.95 -16.03 -15.49
CA ALA A 107 -13.05 -17.42 -15.89
C ALA A 107 -14.48 -17.77 -16.36
#